data_AF-R7LIL8-F1
#
_entry.id   AF-R7LIL8-F1
#
_cell.length_a   1.000
_cell.length_b   1.000
_cell.length_c   1.000
_cell.angle_alpha   90.00
_cell.angle_beta   90.00
_cell.angle_gamma   90.00
#
_symmetry.space_group_name_H-M   'P 1'
#
loop_
_entity.id
_entity.type
_entity.pdbx_description
1 polymer ?
#
loop_
_entity_poly.entity_id
_entity_poly.type
_entity_poly.pdbx_seq_one_letter_code
_entity_poly.pdbx_strand_id
1 'polypeptide(L)'
;MVVDLRKKEIKKKFGEKVKMYRNLAKLTQEQLAEKCGCSPQTISGTETGYSFPSSNILFKIAEALDIPLVYLFNFGDDKNLKNKEISNVVTEIFGNLNEEQQKVMIKVMQELGYYIS
;
A
#
# COMPACT_ATOMS: atom_id res chain seq x y z
N MET A 1 -2.62 -19.78 -10.05
CA MET A 1 -3.62 -19.85 -8.95
C MET A 1 -3.11 -19.26 -7.62
N VAL A 2 -1.92 -19.62 -7.13
CA VAL A 2 -1.39 -19.13 -5.82
C VAL A 2 -0.99 -17.64 -5.80
N VAL A 3 -0.45 -17.10 -6.91
CA VAL A 3 -0.02 -15.68 -7.01
C VAL A 3 -1.20 -14.70 -6.93
N ASP A 4 -2.36 -15.09 -7.47
CA ASP A 4 -3.56 -14.25 -7.53
C ASP A 4 -4.22 -14.10 -6.15
N LEU A 5 -4.22 -15.16 -5.35
CA LEU A 5 -4.72 -15.16 -3.98
C LEU A 5 -3.93 -14.21 -3.07
N ARG A 6 -2.59 -14.21 -3.18
CA ARG A 6 -1.73 -13.30 -2.41
C ARG A 6 -1.96 -11.83 -2.76
N LYS A 7 -2.14 -11.51 -4.04
CA LYS A 7 -2.46 -10.14 -4.48
C LYS A 7 -3.79 -9.66 -3.91
N LYS A 8 -4.80 -10.53 -3.90
CA LYS A 8 -6.13 -10.23 -3.34
C LYS A 8 -6.06 -10.00 -1.83
N GLU A 9 -5.26 -10.78 -1.11
CA GLU A 9 -5.07 -10.63 0.34
C GLU A 9 -4.43 -9.27 0.69
N ILE A 10 -3.38 -8.87 -0.02
CA ILE A 10 -2.71 -7.56 0.21
C ILE A 10 -3.68 -6.40 -0.01
N LYS A 11 -4.43 -6.40 -1.11
CA LYS A 11 -5.43 -5.35 -1.39
C LYS A 11 -6.45 -5.23 -0.26
N LYS A 12 -6.95 -6.38 0.23
CA LYS A 12 -7.94 -6.41 1.31
C LYS A 12 -7.35 -5.86 2.62
N LYS A 13 -6.18 -6.34 3.03
CA LYS A 13 -5.50 -5.86 4.26
C LYS A 13 -5.20 -4.36 4.19
N PHE A 14 -4.75 -3.85 3.04
CA PHE A 14 -4.54 -2.42 2.81
C PHE A 14 -5.86 -1.63 2.92
N GLY A 15 -6.92 -2.10 2.24
CA GLY A 15 -8.24 -1.46 2.28
C GLY A 15 -8.81 -1.37 3.70
N GLU A 16 -8.65 -2.42 4.50
CA GLU A 16 -9.06 -2.46 5.91
C GLU A 16 -8.32 -1.40 6.74
N LYS A 17 -7.02 -1.18 6.49
CA LYS A 17 -6.24 -0.11 7.14
C LYS A 17 -6.72 1.28 6.77
N VAL A 18 -6.95 1.54 5.48
CA VAL A 18 -7.49 2.82 5.00
C VAL A 18 -8.83 3.11 5.70
N LYS A 19 -9.74 2.13 5.69
CA LYS A 19 -11.05 2.25 6.35
C LYS A 19 -10.93 2.53 7.85
N MET A 20 -10.04 1.80 8.53
CA MET A 20 -9.79 1.98 9.96
C MET A 20 -9.34 3.40 10.28
N TYR A 21 -8.30 3.90 9.61
CA TYR A 21 -7.79 5.25 9.86
C TYR A 21 -8.77 6.34 9.41
N ARG A 22 -9.52 6.14 8.32
CA ARG A 22 -10.62 7.04 7.93
C ARG A 22 -11.66 7.18 9.04
N ASN A 23 -12.08 6.06 9.63
CA ASN A 23 -13.04 6.07 10.73
C ASN A 23 -12.48 6.75 11.98
N LEU A 24 -11.19 6.56 12.29
CA LEU A 24 -10.52 7.25 13.40
C LEU A 24 -10.45 8.77 13.17
N ALA A 25 -10.22 9.19 11.93
CA ALA A 25 -10.29 10.59 11.50
C ALA A 25 -11.73 11.13 11.37
N LYS A 26 -12.75 10.29 11.64
CA LYS A 26 -14.19 10.63 11.56
C LYS A 26 -14.63 11.18 10.19
N LEU A 27 -14.02 10.70 9.12
CA LEU A 27 -14.36 11.10 7.74
C LEU A 27 -15.32 10.10 7.09
N THR A 28 -16.23 10.56 6.24
CA THR A 28 -16.94 9.69 5.28
C THR A 28 -16.04 9.32 4.11
N GLN A 29 -16.43 8.33 3.29
CA GLN A 29 -15.67 7.96 2.10
C GLN A 29 -15.60 9.12 1.09
N GLU A 30 -16.68 9.90 0.97
CA GLU A 30 -16.76 11.09 0.14
C GLU A 30 -15.80 12.19 0.63
N GLN A 31 -15.76 12.44 1.94
CA GLN A 31 -14.85 13.43 2.52
C GLN A 31 -13.38 13.05 2.35
N LEU A 32 -13.06 11.75 2.51
CA LEU A 32 -11.70 11.27 2.22
C LEU A 32 -11.39 11.40 0.73
N ALA A 33 -12.33 11.08 -0.15
CA ALA A 33 -12.15 11.19 -1.59
C ALA A 33 -11.89 12.63 -2.02
N GLU A 34 -12.65 13.59 -1.47
CA GLU A 34 -12.47 15.02 -1.69
C GLU A 34 -11.07 15.47 -1.27
N LYS A 35 -10.64 15.11 -0.05
CA LYS A 35 -9.28 15.41 0.44
C LYS A 35 -8.19 14.80 -0.44
N CYS A 36 -8.42 13.60 -0.97
CA CYS A 36 -7.48 12.93 -1.88
C CYS A 36 -7.54 13.47 -3.33
N GLY A 37 -8.51 14.33 -3.65
CA GLY A 37 -8.78 14.76 -5.03
C GLY A 37 -9.12 13.59 -5.96
N CYS A 38 -9.93 12.63 -5.50
CA CYS A 38 -10.37 11.47 -6.27
C CYS A 38 -11.88 11.22 -6.12
N SER A 39 -12.40 10.20 -6.80
CA SER A 39 -13.81 9.85 -6.72
C SER A 39 -14.13 9.02 -5.47
N PRO A 40 -15.35 9.13 -4.89
CA PRO A 40 -15.79 8.25 -3.80
C PRO A 40 -15.68 6.75 -4.13
N GLN A 41 -15.90 6.38 -5.39
CA GLN A 41 -15.73 5.01 -5.88
C GLN A 41 -14.27 4.53 -5.77
N THR A 42 -13.29 5.44 -5.90
CA THR A 42 -11.87 5.11 -5.72
C THR A 42 -11.59 4.71 -4.28
N ILE A 43 -12.11 5.48 -3.31
CA ILE A 43 -11.97 5.18 -1.87
C ILE A 43 -12.73 3.90 -1.53
N SER A 44 -13.98 3.75 -1.98
CA SER A 44 -14.79 2.56 -1.75
C SER A 44 -14.14 1.28 -2.32
N GLY A 45 -13.64 1.35 -3.57
CA GLY A 45 -12.92 0.25 -4.20
C GLY A 45 -11.62 -0.11 -3.49
N THR A 46 -10.92 0.89 -2.95
CA THR A 46 -9.73 0.70 -2.11
C THR A 46 -10.09 0.01 -0.80
N GLU A 47 -11.07 0.53 -0.05
CA GLU A 47 -11.48 0.01 1.26
C GLU A 47 -12.04 -1.41 1.21
N THR A 48 -12.64 -1.79 0.08
CA THR A 48 -13.17 -3.15 -0.14
C THR A 48 -12.14 -4.12 -0.72
N GLY A 49 -10.94 -3.64 -1.08
CA GLY A 49 -9.90 -4.42 -1.74
C GLY A 49 -10.24 -4.79 -3.19
N TYR A 50 -11.28 -4.17 -3.78
CA TYR A 50 -11.64 -4.35 -5.18
C TYR A 50 -10.55 -3.82 -6.11
N SER A 51 -10.03 -2.63 -5.82
CA SER A 51 -8.91 -2.00 -6.54
C SER A 51 -7.79 -1.61 -5.58
N PHE A 52 -6.59 -1.44 -6.12
CA PHE A 52 -5.48 -0.83 -5.39
C PHE A 52 -5.33 0.61 -5.92
N PRO A 53 -5.16 1.63 -5.06
CA PRO A 53 -5.03 3.01 -5.52
C PRO A 53 -3.74 3.18 -6.34
N SER A 54 -3.70 4.23 -7.17
CA SER A 54 -2.44 4.66 -7.78
C SER A 54 -1.47 5.16 -6.70
N SER A 55 -0.17 5.22 -7.00
CA SER A 55 0.84 5.74 -6.08
C SER A 55 0.49 7.16 -5.58
N ASN A 56 0.07 8.05 -6.48
CA ASN A 56 -0.34 9.40 -6.12
C ASN A 56 -1.51 9.41 -5.11
N ILE A 57 -2.57 8.62 -5.36
CA ILE A 57 -3.70 8.54 -4.42
C ILE A 57 -3.29 7.89 -3.11
N LEU A 58 -2.39 6.91 -3.14
CA LEU A 58 -1.87 6.27 -1.95
C LEU A 58 -1.15 7.25 -1.00
N PHE A 59 -0.30 8.14 -1.53
CA PHE A 59 0.32 9.19 -0.72
C PHE A 59 -0.70 10.20 -0.19
N LYS A 60 -1.64 10.64 -1.04
CA LYS A 60 -2.70 11.55 -0.61
C LYS A 60 -3.62 10.97 0.45
N ILE A 61 -3.87 9.66 0.44
CA ILE A 61 -4.63 9.00 1.51
C ILE A 61 -3.86 9.11 2.84
N ALA A 62 -2.56 8.85 2.85
CA ALA A 62 -1.75 8.96 4.06
C ALA A 62 -1.73 10.41 4.59
N GLU A 63 -1.54 11.39 3.70
CA GLU A 63 -1.58 12.82 4.01
C GLU A 63 -2.96 13.27 4.53
N ALA A 64 -4.05 12.90 3.85
CA ALA A 64 -5.41 13.27 4.23
C ALA A 64 -5.85 12.68 5.58
N LEU A 65 -5.26 11.55 5.97
CA LEU A 65 -5.49 10.87 7.24
C LEU A 65 -4.50 11.29 8.35
N ASP A 66 -3.51 12.14 8.02
CA ASP A 66 -2.45 12.60 8.92
C ASP A 66 -1.69 11.44 9.60
N ILE A 67 -1.26 10.47 8.79
CA ILE A 67 -0.49 9.31 9.26
C ILE A 67 0.72 9.02 8.38
N PRO A 68 1.79 8.44 8.94
CA PRO A 68 2.89 7.88 8.14
C PRO A 68 2.39 6.79 7.20
N LEU A 69 2.82 6.82 5.93
CA LEU A 69 2.39 5.85 4.92
C LEU A 69 2.57 4.39 5.36
N VAL A 70 3.66 4.09 6.08
CA VAL A 70 3.97 2.76 6.60
C VAL A 70 2.84 2.17 7.44
N TYR A 71 1.98 2.99 8.05
CA TYR A 71 0.86 2.52 8.86
C TYR A 71 -0.26 1.89 8.01
N LEU A 72 -0.38 2.27 6.74
CA LEU A 72 -1.30 1.64 5.78
C LEU A 72 -0.84 0.25 5.35
N PHE A 73 0.45 -0.06 5.50
CA PHE A 73 1.05 -1.35 5.15
C PHE A 73 1.39 -2.24 6.35
N ASN A 74 1.25 -1.74 7.58
CA ASN A 74 1.51 -2.52 8.78
C ASN A 74 0.37 -3.52 9.07
N PHE A 75 0.48 -4.72 8.52
CA PHE A 75 -0.54 -5.77 8.64
C PHE A 75 -0.42 -6.66 9.89
N GLY A 76 0.51 -6.37 10.81
CA GLY A 76 0.71 -7.16 12.04
C GLY A 76 1.44 -8.50 11.85
N ASP A 77 1.67 -8.93 10.61
CA ASP A 77 2.38 -10.17 10.24
C ASP A 77 3.89 -9.94 9.95
N ASP A 78 4.51 -8.89 10.48
CA ASP A 78 5.94 -8.56 10.28
C ASP A 78 6.92 -9.56 10.92
N LYS A 79 6.45 -10.71 11.40
CA LYS A 79 7.29 -11.75 12.03
C LYS A 79 8.43 -12.21 11.10
N ASN A 80 8.25 -12.15 9.78
CA ASN A 80 9.29 -12.47 8.80
C ASN A 80 10.36 -11.37 8.66
N LEU A 81 10.04 -10.12 8.98
CA LEU A 81 10.98 -8.98 8.91
C LEU A 81 11.71 -8.75 10.24
N LYS A 82 11.14 -9.18 11.37
CA LYS A 82 11.71 -8.93 12.71
C LYS A 82 13.02 -9.67 12.99
N ASN A 83 13.29 -10.78 12.31
CA ASN A 83 14.45 -11.64 12.56
C ASN A 83 15.35 -11.87 11.33
N LYS A 84 15.06 -11.22 10.20
CA LYS A 84 15.88 -11.29 8.98
C LYS A 84 16.53 -9.94 8.73
N GLU A 85 17.79 -9.94 8.34
CA GLU A 85 18.41 -8.74 7.78
C GLU A 85 17.65 -8.30 6.53
N ILE A 86 17.40 -6.98 6.40
CA ILE A 86 16.66 -6.40 5.28
C ILE A 86 17.29 -6.79 3.94
N SER A 87 18.63 -6.83 3.87
CA SER A 87 19.40 -7.26 2.69
C SER A 87 19.02 -8.66 2.20
N ASN A 88 18.83 -9.60 3.12
CA ASN A 88 18.49 -10.99 2.80
C ASN A 88 17.05 -11.08 2.26
N VAL A 89 16.11 -10.34 2.86
CA VAL A 89 14.72 -10.28 2.38
C VAL A 89 14.64 -9.65 1.00
N VAL A 90 15.35 -8.55 0.77
CA VAL A 90 15.40 -7.88 -0.53
C VAL A 90 15.98 -8.81 -1.59
N THR A 91 17.09 -9.48 -1.30
CA THR A 91 17.72 -10.43 -2.24
C THR A 91 16.79 -11.60 -2.57
N GLU A 92 16.08 -12.14 -1.58
CA GLU A 92 15.08 -13.20 -1.77
C GLU A 92 13.93 -12.73 -2.67
N ILE A 93 13.39 -11.53 -2.44
CA ILE A 93 12.30 -10.96 -3.27
C ILE A 93 12.79 -10.71 -4.69
N PHE A 94 13.96 -10.08 -4.87
CA PHE A 94 14.51 -9.75 -6.17
C PHE A 94 14.90 -11.00 -6.97
N GLY A 95 15.47 -12.02 -6.33
CA GLY A 95 15.84 -13.28 -6.99
C GLY A 95 14.64 -14.05 -7.55
N ASN A 96 13.43 -13.81 -7.03
CA ASN A 96 12.20 -14.40 -7.55
C ASN A 96 11.61 -13.65 -8.76
N LEU A 97 12.16 -12.50 -9.13
CA LEU A 97 11.75 -11.70 -10.27
C LEU A 97 12.69 -11.96 -11.46
N ASN A 98 12.14 -11.97 -12.68
CA ASN A 98 12.99 -11.96 -13.87
C ASN A 98 13.67 -10.59 -14.06
N GLU A 99 14.66 -10.51 -14.95
CA GLU A 99 15.46 -9.31 -15.15
C GLU A 99 14.61 -8.06 -15.47
N GLU A 100 13.59 -8.20 -16.33
CA GLU A 100 12.70 -7.10 -16.68
C GLU A 100 11.85 -6.63 -15.49
N GLN A 101 11.35 -7.57 -14.68
CA GLN A 101 10.61 -7.28 -13.46
C GLN A 101 11.51 -6.62 -12.41
N GLN A 102 12.77 -7.02 -12.29
CA GLN A 102 13.75 -6.39 -11.40
C GLN A 102 13.99 -4.93 -11.82
N LYS A 103 14.23 -4.67 -13.11
CA LYS A 103 14.41 -3.30 -13.63
C LYS A 103 13.20 -2.40 -13.34
N VAL A 104 11.99 -2.93 -13.54
CA VAL A 104 10.76 -2.20 -13.22
C VAL A 104 10.66 -1.94 -11.71
N MET A 105 10.97 -2.93 -10.86
CA MET A 105 10.94 -2.77 -9.41
C MET A 105 11.93 -1.71 -8.93
N ILE A 106 13.15 -1.66 -9.48
CA ILE A 106 14.14 -0.63 -9.16
C ILE A 106 13.60 0.76 -9.46
N LYS A 107 13.01 0.96 -10.65
CA LYS A 107 12.39 2.24 -11.01
C LYS A 107 11.28 2.62 -10.02
N VAL A 108 10.40 1.69 -9.67
CA VAL A 108 9.33 1.92 -8.68
C VAL A 108 9.91 2.27 -7.31
N MET A 109 10.95 1.58 -6.85
CA MET A 109 11.59 1.85 -5.56
C MET A 109 12.28 3.22 -5.54
N GLN A 110 12.87 3.66 -6.64
CA GLN A 110 13.45 5.00 -6.77
C GLN A 110 12.37 6.09 -6.68
N GLU A 111 11.27 5.92 -7.42
CA GLU A 111 10.13 6.84 -7.40
C GLU A 111 9.48 6.93 -6.03
N LEU A 112 9.19 5.78 -5.40
CA LEU A 112 8.55 5.76 -4.08
C LEU A 112 9.51 6.18 -2.96
N GLY A 113 10.80 5.89 -3.11
CA GLY A 113 11.85 6.30 -2.19
C GLY A 113 11.90 7.81 -2.00
N TYR A 114 11.75 8.58 -3.08
CA TYR A 114 11.71 10.04 -3.06
C TYR A 114 10.63 10.61 -2.13
N TYR A 115 9.49 9.94 -1.99
CA TYR A 115 8.36 10.42 -1.17
C TYR A 115 8.50 10.08 0.32
N ILE A 116 9.45 9.22 0.71
CA ILE A 116 9.63 8.78 2.10
C ILE A 116 10.94 9.25 2.73
N SER A 117 11.87 9.79 1.93
CA SER A 117 13.14 10.40 2.35
C SER A 117 13.03 11.90 2.54
#